data_AF-A0A671FQ55-F1
#
_entry.id   AF-A0A671FQ55-F1
#
_cell.length_a   1.000
_cell.length_b   1.000
_cell.length_c   1.000
_cell.angle_alpha   90.00
_cell.angle_beta   90.00
_cell.angle_gamma   90.00
#
_symmetry.space_group_name_H-M   'P 1'
#
loop_
_entity.id
_entity.type
_entity.pdbx_description
1 polymer ?
#
loop_
_entity_poly.entity_id
_entity_poly.type
_entity_poly.pdbx_seq_one_letter_code
_entity_poly.pdbx_strand_id
1 'polypeptide(L)'
;MAPGGCVGPPPARLRLGRAPAMRALAGLWVLGLLTCCYLSWGHGWADEQEGALGAQAGDTSQPGTTHTSQPHLIFILADDQGFRDVGYHGSEIRTPTLDRLAAEGVKLENYYVQPICTPSRSQFITGKSISVVSYGLHIKN
;
A
#
# COMPACT_ATOMS: atom_id res chain seq x y z
N MET A 1 -34.42 -80.11 29.77
CA MET A 1 -35.17 -79.23 30.69
C MET A 1 -34.98 -77.79 30.21
N ALA A 2 -35.89 -77.29 29.36
CA ALA A 2 -36.10 -75.84 29.17
C ALA A 2 -37.00 -75.34 30.32
N PRO A 3 -37.17 -74.03 30.60
CA PRO A 3 -37.62 -72.98 29.66
C PRO A 3 -36.75 -71.70 29.74
N GLY A 4 -36.71 -70.78 28.80
CA GLY A 4 -37.81 -70.09 28.13
C GLY A 4 -37.92 -68.67 28.72
N GLY A 5 -37.81 -67.62 27.90
CA GLY A 5 -37.88 -66.24 28.40
C GLY A 5 -37.59 -65.14 27.37
N CYS A 6 -38.53 -64.95 26.45
CA CYS A 6 -38.97 -63.66 25.89
C CYS A 6 -37.91 -62.65 25.38
N VAL A 7 -37.64 -62.71 24.07
CA VAL A 7 -37.03 -61.60 23.31
C VAL A 7 -38.11 -60.55 23.02
N GLY A 8 -37.99 -59.38 23.63
CA GLY A 8 -38.86 -58.23 23.36
C GLY A 8 -38.65 -57.66 21.95
N PRO A 9 -39.67 -57.01 21.36
CA PRO A 9 -39.60 -56.51 19.99
C PRO A 9 -38.57 -55.35 19.86
N PRO A 10 -37.85 -55.25 18.72
CA PRO A 10 -36.87 -54.20 18.49
C PRO A 10 -37.55 -52.81 18.37
N PRO A 11 -36.91 -51.73 18.85
CA PRO A 11 -37.45 -50.38 18.71
C PRO A 11 -37.51 -49.96 17.24
N ALA A 12 -38.60 -49.26 16.90
CA ALA A 12 -38.87 -48.74 15.57
C ALA A 12 -37.71 -47.89 15.04
N ARG A 13 -37.16 -48.28 13.88
CA ARG A 13 -36.18 -47.47 13.15
C ARG A 13 -36.88 -46.23 12.58
N LEU A 14 -36.69 -45.09 13.23
CA LEU A 14 -36.99 -43.78 12.66
C LEU A 14 -36.14 -43.59 11.40
N ARG A 15 -36.80 -43.57 10.23
CA ARG A 15 -36.20 -43.16 8.96
C ARG A 15 -35.99 -41.65 9.02
N LEU A 16 -34.76 -41.23 9.33
CA LEU A 16 -34.36 -39.83 9.18
C LEU A 16 -34.35 -39.49 7.68
N GLY A 17 -35.32 -38.69 7.25
CA GLY A 17 -35.42 -38.21 5.87
C GLY A 17 -34.19 -37.40 5.48
N ARG A 18 -33.62 -37.70 4.31
CA ARG A 18 -32.60 -36.87 3.65
C ARG A 18 -33.23 -35.51 3.34
N ALA A 19 -32.79 -34.46 4.03
CA ALA A 19 -33.18 -33.09 3.71
C ALA A 19 -32.50 -32.62 2.41
N PRO A 20 -33.23 -32.11 1.40
CA PRO A 20 -32.68 -31.55 0.17
C PRO A 20 -32.21 -30.08 0.32
N ALA A 21 -31.94 -29.62 1.55
CA ALA A 21 -31.79 -28.19 1.85
C ALA A 21 -30.41 -27.60 1.45
N MET A 22 -29.40 -28.42 1.18
CA MET A 22 -28.03 -27.92 0.94
C MET A 22 -27.73 -27.53 -0.53
N ARG A 23 -28.61 -27.86 -1.49
CA ARG A 23 -28.40 -27.49 -2.91
C ARG A 23 -29.02 -26.14 -3.30
N ALA A 24 -29.98 -25.65 -2.51
CA ALA A 24 -30.66 -24.38 -2.81
C ALA A 24 -29.79 -23.15 -2.47
N LEU A 25 -28.96 -23.24 -1.42
CA LEU A 25 -28.14 -22.10 -0.99
C LEU A 25 -26.98 -21.81 -1.95
N ALA A 26 -26.40 -22.83 -2.60
CA ALA A 26 -25.31 -22.63 -3.56
C ALA A 26 -25.76 -21.89 -4.84
N GLY A 27 -27.02 -22.08 -5.27
CA GLY A 27 -27.56 -21.44 -6.47
C GLY A 27 -27.75 -19.93 -6.32
N LEU A 28 -28.10 -19.46 -5.11
CA LEU A 28 -28.29 -18.04 -4.83
C LEU A 28 -26.97 -17.24 -4.87
N TRP A 29 -25.86 -17.86 -4.47
CA TRP A 29 -24.53 -17.25 -4.50
C TRP A 29 -23.99 -17.08 -5.93
N VAL A 30 -24.20 -18.08 -6.79
CA VAL A 30 -23.74 -18.03 -8.19
C VAL A 30 -24.54 -17.01 -8.99
N LEU A 31 -25.86 -16.94 -8.77
CA LEU A 31 -26.71 -15.94 -9.43
C LEU A 31 -26.33 -14.51 -8.98
N GLY A 32 -26.04 -14.31 -7.69
CA GLY A 32 -25.59 -13.02 -7.16
C GLY A 32 -24.26 -12.53 -7.75
N LEU A 33 -23.27 -13.41 -7.89
CA LEU A 33 -21.98 -13.06 -8.49
C LEU A 33 -22.09 -12.74 -9.99
N LEU A 34 -22.91 -13.51 -10.73
CA LEU A 34 -23.16 -13.25 -12.16
C LEU A 34 -23.93 -11.94 -12.38
N THR A 35 -24.91 -11.61 -11.54
CA THR A 35 -25.60 -10.32 -11.60
C THR A 35 -24.68 -9.14 -11.26
N CYS A 36 -23.78 -9.30 -10.28
CA CYS A 36 -22.80 -8.26 -9.95
C CYS A 36 -21.81 -8.02 -11.10
N CYS A 37 -21.29 -9.07 -11.73
CA CYS A 37 -20.45 -8.93 -12.93
C CYS A 37 -21.20 -8.29 -14.10
N TYR A 38 -22.47 -8.65 -14.34
CA TYR A 38 -23.26 -8.08 -15.44
C TYR A 38 -23.56 -6.58 -15.22
N LEU A 39 -23.88 -6.18 -13.98
CA LEU A 39 -24.11 -4.78 -13.63
C LEU A 39 -22.81 -3.96 -13.65
N SER A 40 -21.68 -4.56 -13.26
CA SER A 40 -20.36 -3.91 -13.32
C SER A 40 -19.81 -3.80 -14.75
N TRP A 41 -20.20 -4.70 -15.66
CA TRP A 41 -19.86 -4.60 -17.08
C TRP A 41 -20.67 -3.49 -17.79
N GLY A 42 -21.89 -3.20 -17.33
CA GLY A 42 -22.74 -2.13 -17.88
C GLY A 42 -22.35 -0.72 -17.47
N HIS A 43 -21.60 -0.56 -16.37
CA HIS A 43 -21.13 0.73 -15.86
C HIS A 43 -19.62 0.91 -16.08
N GLY A 44 -19.24 1.05 -17.35
CA GLY A 44 -18.16 1.94 -17.78
C GLY A 44 -16.76 1.66 -17.24
N TRP A 45 -16.15 0.57 -17.69
CA TRP A 45 -14.72 0.56 -18.01
C TRP A 45 -14.58 0.71 -19.53
N ALA A 46 -14.89 1.91 -20.00
CA ALA A 46 -14.48 2.35 -21.32
C ALA A 46 -13.53 3.52 -21.09
N ASP A 47 -12.29 3.21 -20.76
CA ASP A 47 -11.18 4.06 -21.14
C ASP A 47 -10.04 3.17 -21.61
N GLU A 48 -9.53 3.54 -22.79
CA GLU A 48 -8.25 3.16 -23.36
C GLU A 48 -8.21 1.90 -24.24
N GLN A 49 -8.80 1.99 -25.44
CA GLN A 49 -8.08 1.80 -26.72
C GLN A 49 -8.80 2.60 -27.84
N GLU A 50 -8.06 2.90 -28.91
CA GLU A 50 -8.46 3.64 -30.12
C GLU A 50 -8.19 5.16 -30.07
N GLY A 51 -6.91 5.52 -29.94
CA GLY A 51 -6.41 6.71 -30.62
C GLY A 51 -6.42 6.48 -32.14
N ALA A 52 -7.54 6.75 -32.81
CA ALA A 52 -7.60 7.04 -34.24
C ALA A 52 -9.00 7.53 -34.66
N LEU A 53 -9.01 8.69 -35.33
CA LEU A 53 -10.07 9.21 -36.23
C LEU A 53 -11.32 9.82 -35.56
N GLY A 54 -11.43 11.16 -35.63
CA GLY A 54 -12.73 11.83 -35.51
C GLY A 54 -12.67 13.29 -35.11
N ALA A 55 -12.47 14.19 -36.06
CA ALA A 55 -12.70 15.62 -35.87
C ALA A 55 -14.18 15.89 -35.57
N GLN A 56 -14.47 16.62 -34.49
CA GLN A 56 -15.65 17.51 -34.39
C GLN A 56 -15.32 18.70 -33.48
N ALA A 57 -15.51 19.90 -34.04
CA ALA A 57 -15.40 21.17 -33.36
C ALA A 57 -16.65 21.41 -32.50
N GLY A 58 -16.44 21.79 -31.24
CA GLY A 58 -17.49 22.16 -30.31
C GLY A 58 -16.87 22.61 -29.00
N ASP A 59 -16.64 23.92 -28.87
CA ASP A 59 -16.19 24.60 -27.66
C ASP A 59 -17.22 24.40 -26.55
N THR A 60 -17.01 23.39 -25.71
CA THR A 60 -17.69 23.26 -24.42
C THR A 60 -16.60 23.14 -23.38
N SER A 61 -16.37 24.25 -22.70
CA SER A 61 -15.42 24.36 -21.59
C SER A 61 -15.87 23.40 -20.49
N GLN A 62 -15.26 22.21 -20.42
CA GLN A 62 -15.43 21.31 -19.29
C GLN A 62 -14.88 22.01 -18.03
N PRO A 63 -15.61 22.00 -16.90
CA PRO A 63 -15.07 22.49 -15.64
C PRO A 63 -13.88 21.59 -15.30
N GLY A 64 -12.68 22.17 -15.39
CA GLY A 64 -11.44 21.46 -15.15
C GLY A 64 -11.50 20.76 -13.80
N THR A 65 -11.41 19.44 -13.83
CA THR A 65 -11.01 18.63 -12.68
C THR A 65 -9.69 19.23 -12.20
N THR A 66 -9.72 19.99 -11.11
CA THR A 66 -8.50 20.39 -10.38
C THR A 66 -7.88 19.10 -9.88
N HIS A 67 -7.02 18.49 -10.72
CA HIS A 67 -5.98 17.61 -10.25
C HIS A 67 -5.24 18.39 -9.17
N THR A 68 -5.41 18.00 -7.92
CA THR A 68 -4.46 18.37 -6.88
C THR A 68 -3.13 17.79 -7.31
N SER A 69 -2.34 18.60 -8.02
CA SER A 69 -1.03 18.19 -8.53
C SER A 69 -0.23 17.68 -7.34
N GLN A 70 0.10 16.39 -7.37
CA GLN A 70 0.86 15.80 -6.28
C GLN A 70 2.23 16.47 -6.26
N PRO A 71 2.68 17.00 -5.10
CA PRO A 71 3.97 17.67 -5.03
C PRO A 71 5.09 16.66 -5.29
N HIS A 72 6.12 17.10 -6.02
CA HIS A 72 7.34 16.32 -6.18
C HIS A 72 8.21 16.43 -4.93
N LEU A 73 8.60 15.29 -4.36
CA LEU A 73 9.50 15.23 -3.22
C LEU A 73 10.92 14.90 -3.69
N ILE A 74 11.86 15.81 -3.46
CA ILE A 74 13.26 15.64 -3.83
C ILE A 74 14.11 15.64 -2.55
N PHE A 75 14.85 14.56 -2.33
CA PHE A 75 15.80 14.45 -1.23
C PHE A 75 17.22 14.66 -1.77
N ILE A 76 17.91 15.68 -1.25
CA ILE A 76 19.33 15.94 -1.54
C ILE A 76 20.12 15.55 -0.30
N LEU A 77 20.95 14.51 -0.43
CA LEU A 77 21.79 14.00 0.66
C LEU A 77 23.27 14.25 0.32
N ALA A 78 23.94 15.06 1.11
CA ALA A 78 25.38 15.27 1.03
C ALA A 78 26.13 14.27 1.92
N ASP A 79 27.28 13.79 1.46
CA ASP A 79 28.15 12.88 2.23
C ASP A 79 29.24 13.68 2.94
N ASP A 80 29.58 13.28 4.16
CA ASP A 80 30.61 13.91 5.02
C ASP A 80 30.52 15.43 5.20
N GLN A 81 29.33 16.02 5.04
CA GLN A 81 29.13 17.47 5.20
C GLN A 81 29.13 17.87 6.68
N GLY A 82 30.07 18.72 7.07
CA GLY A 82 30.17 19.28 8.40
C GLY A 82 29.13 20.38 8.67
N PHE A 83 28.81 20.59 9.94
CA PHE A 83 27.84 21.61 10.37
C PHE A 83 28.23 23.01 9.89
N ARG A 84 29.53 23.35 9.87
CA ARG A 84 30.03 24.67 9.47
C ARG A 84 30.46 24.76 8.00
N ASP A 85 30.10 23.80 7.15
CA ASP A 85 30.49 23.81 5.74
C ASP A 85 29.53 24.64 4.86
N VAL A 86 28.37 25.02 5.39
CA VAL A 86 27.34 25.83 4.72
C VAL A 86 27.42 27.32 5.08
N GLY A 87 27.18 28.18 4.09
CA GLY A 87 27.23 29.64 4.24
C GLY A 87 26.30 30.16 5.35
N TYR A 88 25.08 29.63 5.46
CA TYR A 88 24.14 30.00 6.52
C TYR A 88 24.56 29.59 7.95
N HIS A 89 25.61 28.78 8.12
CA HIS A 89 26.28 28.50 9.41
C HIS A 89 27.65 29.20 9.55
N GLY A 90 27.93 30.19 8.69
CA GLY A 90 29.16 30.98 8.74
C GLY A 90 30.38 30.25 8.19
N SER A 91 30.20 29.42 7.16
CA SER A 91 31.30 28.80 6.39
C SER A 91 32.08 29.85 5.58
N GLU A 92 33.36 29.57 5.33
CA GLU A 92 34.14 30.28 4.31
C GLU A 92 33.77 29.83 2.88
N ILE A 93 33.19 28.63 2.76
CA ILE A 93 32.73 28.05 1.49
C ILE A 93 31.44 28.75 1.07
N ARG A 94 31.42 29.27 -0.17
CA ARG A 94 30.25 29.95 -0.72
C ARG A 94 29.23 28.93 -1.23
N THR A 95 28.07 28.85 -0.57
CA THR A 95 26.98 27.94 -0.94
C THR A 95 25.67 28.68 -1.28
N PRO A 96 25.67 29.58 -2.28
CA PRO A 96 24.57 30.52 -2.51
C PRO A 96 23.22 29.84 -2.77
N THR A 97 23.20 28.67 -3.42
CA THR A 97 21.98 27.91 -3.65
C THR A 97 21.39 27.34 -2.35
N LEU A 98 22.24 26.81 -1.47
CA LEU A 98 21.80 26.29 -0.17
C LEU A 98 21.36 27.43 0.75
N ASP A 99 22.07 28.56 0.72
CA ASP A 99 21.73 29.74 1.51
C ASP A 99 20.37 30.32 1.09
N ARG A 100 20.08 30.33 -0.21
CA ARG A 100 18.76 30.73 -0.72
C ARG A 100 17.66 29.76 -0.30
N LEU A 101 17.88 28.44 -0.40
CA LEU A 101 16.92 27.44 0.06
C LEU A 101 16.65 27.55 1.57
N ALA A 102 17.69 27.85 2.35
CA ALA A 102 17.58 28.04 3.80
C ALA A 102 16.83 29.33 4.17
N ALA A 103 16.91 30.38 3.35
CA ALA A 103 16.19 31.64 3.53
C ALA A 103 14.72 31.56 3.09
N GLU A 104 14.41 30.80 2.03
CA GLU A 104 13.05 30.60 1.52
C GLU A 104 12.29 29.48 2.29
N GLY A 105 13.01 28.60 2.98
CA GLY A 105 12.47 27.40 3.62
C GLY A 105 12.59 27.35 5.14
N VAL A 106 12.61 26.12 5.67
CA VAL A 106 12.75 25.84 7.11
C VAL A 106 14.13 25.23 7.36
N LYS A 107 14.83 25.77 8.37
CA LYS A 107 16.13 25.26 8.82
C LYS A 107 15.96 24.36 10.03
N LEU A 108 16.64 23.22 10.03
CA LEU A 108 16.76 22.36 11.20
C LEU A 108 18.07 22.69 11.88
N GLU A 109 18.01 23.35 13.04
CA GLU A 109 19.22 23.77 13.78
C GLU A 109 19.78 22.63 14.66
N ASN A 110 18.96 21.63 14.98
CA ASN A 110 19.35 20.47 15.79
C ASN A 110 18.96 19.16 15.09
N TYR A 111 19.89 18.61 14.31
CA TYR A 111 19.77 17.31 13.65
C TYR A 111 20.96 16.43 14.02
N TYR A 112 20.71 15.14 14.29
CA TYR A 112 21.72 14.21 14.77
C TYR A 112 21.88 13.06 13.79
N VAL A 113 23.13 12.71 13.51
CA VAL A 113 23.51 11.63 12.60
C VAL A 113 24.46 10.66 13.29
N GLN A 114 24.59 9.45 12.74
CA GLN A 114 25.62 8.52 13.17
C GLN A 114 27.00 8.99 12.69
N PRO A 115 28.08 8.69 13.42
CA PRO A 115 29.44 9.11 13.04
C PRO A 115 30.01 8.35 11.82
N ILE A 116 29.24 7.45 11.21
CA ILE A 116 29.63 6.67 10.04
C ILE A 116 28.51 6.78 8.99
N CYS A 117 28.88 6.95 7.71
CA CYS A 117 27.95 7.15 6.61
C CYS A 117 26.96 5.99 6.42
N THR A 118 27.43 4.74 6.50
CA THR A 118 26.61 3.53 6.34
C THR A 118 25.46 3.46 7.34
N PRO A 119 25.69 3.56 8.67
CA PRO A 119 24.60 3.54 9.63
C PRO A 119 23.68 4.77 9.55
N SER A 120 24.22 5.94 9.20
CA SER A 120 23.41 7.16 9.00
C SER A 120 22.43 7.01 7.83
N ARG A 121 22.94 6.53 6.69
CA ARG A 121 22.14 6.36 5.46
C ARG A 121 21.01 5.36 5.61
N SER A 122 21.26 4.19 6.21
CA SER A 122 20.15 3.24 6.31
C SER A 122 19.16 3.61 7.41
N GLN A 123 19.55 4.38 8.45
CA GLN A 123 18.56 5.01 9.34
C GLN A 123 17.64 5.96 8.56
N PHE A 124 18.20 6.82 7.72
CA PHE A 124 17.45 7.75 6.87
C PHE A 124 16.48 7.03 5.91
N ILE A 125 16.95 6.00 5.21
CA ILE A 125 16.14 5.26 4.23
C ILE A 125 15.06 4.41 4.89
N THR A 126 15.37 3.76 6.01
CA THR A 126 14.44 2.79 6.64
C THR A 126 13.54 3.41 7.71
N GLY A 127 13.88 4.62 8.20
CA GLY A 127 13.20 5.26 9.33
C GLY A 127 13.38 4.51 10.67
N LYS A 128 14.34 3.60 10.76
CA LYS A 128 14.58 2.77 11.96
C LYS A 128 15.90 3.13 12.62
N SER A 129 15.98 2.99 13.94
CA SER A 129 17.23 3.19 14.68
C SER A 129 18.27 2.12 14.34
N ILE A 130 19.56 2.45 14.54
CA ILE A 130 20.69 1.55 14.29
C ILE A 130 20.52 0.19 14.97
N SER A 131 19.92 0.15 16.16
CA SER A 131 19.70 -1.09 16.91
C SER A 131 18.78 -2.09 16.20
N VAL A 132 17.88 -1.61 15.33
CA VAL A 132 16.93 -2.45 14.59
C VAL A 132 17.40 -2.71 13.17
N VAL A 133 18.24 -1.84 12.62
CA VAL A 133 18.83 -2.03 11.30
C VAL A 133 20.04 -2.95 11.44
N SER A 134 19.86 -4.22 11.08
CA SER A 134 20.96 -5.19 11.03
C SER A 134 21.86 -4.86 9.84
N TYR A 135 23.07 -4.36 10.12
CA TYR A 135 24.12 -4.26 9.13
C TYR A 135 24.87 -5.59 9.13
N GLY A 136 25.00 -6.22 7.96
CA GLY A 136 25.90 -7.35 7.74
C GLY A 136 27.38 -6.92 7.79
N LEU A 137 27.75 -6.10 8.78
CA LEU A 137 29.08 -5.57 8.96
C LEU A 137 29.93 -6.65 9.63
N HIS A 138 30.43 -7.56 8.81
CA HIS A 138 31.49 -8.49 9.19
C HIS A 138 32.78 -7.66 9.35
N ILE A 139 33.00 -7.13 10.56
CA ILE A 139 34.26 -6.49 10.93
C ILE A 139 35.33 -7.58 10.92
N LYS A 140 36.16 -7.65 9.86
CA LYS A 140 37.43 -8.36 9.92
C LYS A 140 38.36 -7.48 10.76
N ASN A 141 38.53 -7.89 12.02
CA ASN A 141 39.62 -7.40 12.87
C ASN A 141 40.97 -7.93 12.35
#